data_AF-A0A3R9PXR4-F1
#
_entry.id   AF-A0A3R9PXR4-F1
#
_cell.length_a   1.000
_cell.length_b   1.000
_cell.length_c   1.000
_cell.angle_alpha   90.00
_cell.angle_beta   90.00
_cell.angle_gamma   90.00
#
_symmetry.space_group_name_H-M   'P 1'
#
loop_
_entity.id
_entity.type
_entity.pdbx_description
1 polymer ?
#
loop_
_entity_poly.entity_id
_entity_poly.type
_entity_poly.pdbx_seq_one_letter_code
_entity_poly.pdbx_strand_id
1 'polypeptide(L)'
;MANYGLDMTITRQPLGFCYGDDVTGPMPEIRTLDQIRPSLRNPDCEGPEQVYAIAMDVARLADRPELEKRMLLFGVVTYAAGTLGDEPVRSQGHVHRISQHSGWSPPELYEIWQGKAIIYMQEYVDDDPGRCFAVLAGPGEKVLVPPGWGHATISASPNEPLTFGAWCDREYGFEYEAVRARKGLAWYPLVQGNHIVWQHNGHYRPGRLQMITPRGYPEFGITDAPVYQQFIDDPARFQFISRPDKVAELWNNFHP
;
A
#
# COMPACT_ATOMS: atom_id res chain seq x y z
N MET A 1 17.29 15.31 -7.66
CA MET A 1 16.23 14.35 -8.05
C MET A 1 15.97 13.48 -6.85
N ALA A 2 14.71 13.13 -6.57
CA ALA A 2 14.43 12.18 -5.50
C ALA A 2 15.05 10.82 -5.90
N ASN A 3 15.90 10.28 -5.05
CA ASN A 3 16.56 9.00 -5.30
C ASN A 3 15.72 7.90 -4.65
N TYR A 4 14.91 7.21 -5.45
CA TYR A 4 14.02 6.13 -5.02
C TYR A 4 14.76 4.78 -4.88
N GLY A 5 16.10 4.77 -5.04
CA GLY A 5 16.91 3.55 -5.12
C GLY A 5 16.81 2.82 -6.46
N LEU A 6 16.10 3.40 -7.44
CA LEU A 6 15.86 2.86 -8.77
C LEU A 6 15.91 3.98 -9.81
N ASP A 7 16.55 3.73 -10.95
CA ASP A 7 16.52 4.64 -12.09
C ASP A 7 15.16 4.52 -12.82
N MET A 8 14.21 5.36 -12.39
CA MET A 8 12.90 5.45 -13.00
C MET A 8 12.33 6.85 -12.93
N THR A 9 11.41 7.16 -13.84
CA THR A 9 10.66 8.42 -13.86
C THR A 9 9.16 8.16 -13.79
N ILE A 10 8.45 8.97 -13.02
CA ILE A 10 6.98 8.91 -12.89
C ILE A 10 6.37 9.78 -14.01
N THR A 11 5.42 9.23 -14.76
CA THR A 11 4.66 9.95 -15.79
C THR A 11 3.26 10.30 -15.28
N ARG A 12 2.76 11.47 -15.68
CA ARG A 12 1.42 11.96 -15.29
C ARG A 12 0.39 11.87 -16.41
N GLN A 13 0.85 11.97 -17.65
CA GLN A 13 0.04 11.89 -18.86
C GLN A 13 0.87 11.17 -19.95
N PRO A 14 0.68 9.86 -20.16
CA PRO A 14 -0.20 8.96 -19.38
C PRO A 14 0.29 8.76 -17.93
N LEU A 15 -0.61 8.39 -17.02
CA LEU A 15 -0.26 8.06 -15.64
C LEU A 15 0.55 6.75 -15.62
N GLY A 16 1.74 6.73 -15.01
CA GLY A 16 2.57 5.53 -15.01
C GLY A 16 4.06 5.81 -14.75
N PHE A 17 4.91 5.01 -15.39
CA PHE A 17 6.35 4.96 -15.13
C PHE A 17 7.15 4.73 -16.42
N CYS A 18 8.35 5.29 -16.47
CA CYS A 18 9.40 4.94 -17.43
C CYS A 18 10.61 4.41 -16.65
N TYR A 19 11.20 3.33 -17.13
CA TYR A 19 12.36 2.68 -16.50
C TYR A 19 13.64 3.07 -17.24
N GLY A 20 14.71 3.32 -16.50
CA GLY A 20 16.06 3.52 -17.04
C GLY A 20 16.66 2.22 -17.55
N ASP A 21 17.89 2.29 -18.08
CA ASP A 21 18.53 1.18 -18.80
C ASP A 21 18.79 -0.05 -17.92
N ASP A 22 19.00 0.14 -16.60
CA ASP A 22 19.26 -0.95 -15.65
C ASP A 22 18.02 -1.39 -14.86
N VAL A 23 16.87 -0.75 -15.07
CA VAL A 23 15.60 -1.05 -14.39
C VAL A 23 14.61 -1.64 -15.37
N THR A 24 13.80 -2.57 -14.88
CA THR A 24 12.79 -3.26 -15.67
C THR A 24 11.55 -3.48 -14.83
N GLY A 25 10.40 -3.36 -15.46
CA GLY A 25 9.10 -3.64 -14.88
C GLY A 25 8.09 -3.86 -16.00
N PRO A 26 6.89 -4.34 -15.66
CA PRO A 26 5.82 -4.49 -16.64
C PRO A 26 5.30 -3.12 -17.07
N MET A 27 4.46 -3.14 -18.11
CA MET A 27 3.61 -2.01 -18.44
C MET A 27 2.69 -1.71 -17.23
N PRO A 28 2.54 -0.44 -16.82
CA PRO A 28 1.69 -0.09 -15.69
C PRO A 28 0.24 -0.52 -15.95
N GLU A 29 -0.36 -1.20 -14.98
CA GLU A 29 -1.79 -1.46 -14.97
C GLU A 29 -2.51 -0.22 -14.46
N ILE A 30 -3.48 0.27 -15.24
CA ILE A 30 -4.33 1.39 -14.85
C ILE A 30 -5.57 0.86 -14.13
N ARG A 31 -5.83 1.40 -12.95
CA ARG A 31 -7.08 1.16 -12.21
C ARG A 31 -8.01 2.33 -12.41
N THR A 32 -9.14 2.06 -13.04
CA THR A 32 -10.13 3.09 -13.40
C THR A 32 -11.14 3.33 -12.30
N LEU A 33 -11.84 4.46 -12.36
CA LEU A 33 -12.93 4.78 -11.42
C LEU A 33 -13.97 3.66 -11.39
N ASP A 34 -14.43 3.22 -12.55
CA ASP A 34 -15.43 2.16 -12.68
C ASP A 34 -15.02 0.84 -12.01
N GLN A 35 -13.74 0.48 -12.07
CA GLN A 35 -13.21 -0.72 -11.42
C GLN A 35 -13.24 -0.63 -9.90
N ILE A 36 -13.14 0.57 -9.32
CA ILE A 36 -13.08 0.75 -7.86
C ILE A 36 -14.43 1.13 -7.22
N ARG A 37 -15.43 1.56 -8.02
CA ARG A 37 -16.78 1.93 -7.54
C ARG A 37 -17.38 0.97 -6.50
N PRO A 38 -17.26 -0.37 -6.62
CA PRO A 38 -17.83 -1.30 -5.62
C PRO A 38 -17.27 -1.18 -4.20
N SER A 39 -16.14 -0.48 -4.03
CA SER A 39 -15.48 -0.25 -2.74
C SER A 39 -15.67 1.16 -2.20
N LEU A 40 -16.35 2.05 -2.94
CA LEU A 40 -16.58 3.44 -2.56
C LEU A 40 -17.84 3.58 -1.70
N ARG A 41 -17.83 4.57 -0.82
CA ARG A 41 -19.00 4.96 -0.01
C ARG A 41 -20.14 5.44 -0.92
N ASN A 42 -19.79 6.23 -1.92
CA ASN A 42 -20.70 6.66 -2.99
C ASN A 42 -20.23 6.09 -4.35
N PRO A 43 -20.78 4.95 -4.81
CA PRO A 43 -20.41 4.34 -6.08
C PRO A 43 -20.70 5.20 -7.30
N ASP A 44 -21.60 6.18 -7.20
CA ASP A 44 -22.00 7.06 -8.31
C ASP A 44 -21.20 8.38 -8.34
N CYS A 45 -20.12 8.48 -7.57
CA CYS A 45 -19.30 9.69 -7.53
C CYS A 45 -18.59 9.97 -8.86
N GLU A 46 -18.28 11.24 -9.09
CA GLU A 46 -17.36 11.68 -10.13
C GLU A 46 -15.92 11.72 -9.61
N GLY A 47 -14.95 11.64 -10.51
CA GLY A 47 -13.52 11.65 -10.16
C GLY A 47 -12.63 11.44 -11.39
N PRO A 48 -11.31 11.29 -11.20
CA PRO A 48 -10.42 10.97 -12.31
C PRO A 48 -10.75 9.60 -12.91
N GLU A 49 -10.84 9.52 -14.24
CA GLU A 49 -11.09 8.25 -14.96
C GLU A 49 -10.03 7.20 -14.64
N GLN A 50 -8.75 7.60 -14.69
CA GLN A 50 -7.61 6.81 -14.24
C GLN A 50 -7.27 7.20 -12.81
N VAL A 51 -7.59 6.34 -11.85
CA VAL A 51 -7.46 6.66 -10.42
C VAL A 51 -6.01 6.45 -9.96
N TYR A 52 -5.41 5.32 -10.35
CA TYR A 52 -4.01 5.04 -10.09
C TYR A 52 -3.41 4.09 -11.12
N ALA A 53 -2.09 4.17 -11.27
CA ALA A 53 -1.28 3.24 -12.05
C ALA A 53 -0.40 2.42 -11.12
N ILE A 54 -0.30 1.12 -11.37
CA ILE A 54 0.51 0.18 -10.59
C ILE A 54 1.37 -0.66 -11.52
N ALA A 55 2.66 -0.78 -11.19
CA ALA A 55 3.56 -1.74 -11.82
C ALA A 55 4.15 -2.64 -10.73
N MET A 56 3.79 -3.92 -10.78
CA MET A 56 4.33 -4.95 -9.89
C MET A 56 5.56 -5.56 -10.53
N ASP A 57 6.53 -6.02 -9.74
CA ASP A 57 7.77 -6.65 -10.25
C ASP A 57 8.71 -5.68 -10.98
N VAL A 58 8.83 -4.47 -10.44
CA VAL A 58 9.87 -3.52 -10.82
C VAL A 58 11.17 -3.89 -10.12
N ALA A 59 12.27 -3.99 -10.87
CA ALA A 59 13.56 -4.35 -10.30
C ALA A 59 14.72 -3.82 -11.15
N ARG A 60 15.91 -3.70 -10.54
CA ARG A 60 17.14 -3.66 -11.32
C ARG A 60 17.37 -5.02 -11.96
N LEU A 61 17.90 -5.03 -13.19
CA LEU A 61 18.18 -6.25 -13.94
C LEU A 61 19.06 -7.23 -13.16
N ALA A 62 20.08 -6.71 -12.45
CA ALA A 62 21.00 -7.49 -11.64
C ALA A 62 20.36 -8.15 -10.41
N ASP A 63 19.27 -7.57 -9.90
CA ASP A 63 18.65 -7.95 -8.63
C ASP A 63 17.53 -9.00 -8.82
N ARG A 64 17.03 -9.17 -10.05
CA ARG A 64 15.94 -10.11 -10.40
C ARG A 64 16.15 -11.55 -9.90
N PRO A 65 17.31 -12.20 -10.13
CA PRO A 65 17.50 -13.59 -9.70
C PRO A 65 17.37 -13.76 -8.18
N GLU A 66 17.85 -12.79 -7.41
CA GLU A 66 17.78 -12.85 -5.95
C GLU A 66 16.35 -12.55 -5.45
N LEU A 67 15.63 -11.63 -6.09
CA LEU A 67 14.21 -11.38 -5.82
C LEU A 67 13.34 -12.63 -6.09
N GLU A 68 13.54 -13.29 -7.22
CA GLU A 68 12.84 -14.54 -7.58
C GLU A 68 13.13 -15.65 -6.56
N LYS A 69 14.41 -15.89 -6.26
CA LYS A 69 14.83 -16.88 -5.26
C LYS A 69 14.21 -16.65 -3.88
N ARG A 70 13.97 -15.38 -3.51
CA ARG A 70 13.41 -15.00 -2.20
C ARG A 70 11.90 -14.91 -2.20
N MET A 71 11.24 -15.15 -3.33
CA MET A 71 9.80 -14.93 -3.50
C MET A 71 9.40 -13.49 -3.14
N LEU A 72 10.23 -12.52 -3.52
CA LEU A 72 9.96 -11.09 -3.33
C LEU A 72 9.72 -10.41 -4.68
N LEU A 73 8.89 -9.38 -4.65
CA LEU A 73 8.76 -8.41 -5.73
C LEU A 73 8.65 -7.00 -5.14
N PHE A 74 8.97 -6.01 -5.97
CA PHE A 74 8.78 -4.61 -5.63
C PHE A 74 7.70 -4.01 -6.52
N GLY A 75 6.70 -3.38 -5.90
CA GLY A 75 5.65 -2.65 -6.57
C GLY A 75 5.92 -1.15 -6.54
N VAL A 76 5.53 -0.45 -7.60
CA VAL A 76 5.49 1.02 -7.62
C VAL A 76 4.09 1.48 -8.03
N VAL A 77 3.59 2.48 -7.32
CA VAL A 77 2.21 2.95 -7.46
C VAL A 77 2.16 4.46 -7.49
N THR A 78 1.39 5.03 -8.41
CA THR A 78 1.18 6.47 -8.52
C THR A 78 -0.30 6.79 -8.68
N TYR A 79 -0.79 7.74 -7.90
CA TYR A 79 -2.19 8.14 -7.85
C TYR A 79 -2.40 9.42 -8.66
N ALA A 80 -3.57 9.51 -9.29
CA ALA A 80 -4.05 10.78 -9.82
C ALA A 80 -4.28 11.78 -8.69
N ALA A 81 -4.15 13.07 -9.00
CA ALA A 81 -4.61 14.13 -8.11
C ALA A 81 -6.14 14.26 -8.18
N GLY A 82 -6.73 14.89 -7.17
CA GLY A 82 -8.17 15.15 -7.07
C GLY A 82 -8.88 14.33 -6.00
N THR A 83 -10.17 14.14 -6.18
CA THR A 83 -11.08 13.42 -5.27
C THR A 83 -11.97 12.46 -6.05
N LEU A 84 -12.58 11.53 -5.31
CA LEU A 84 -13.63 10.62 -5.73
C LEU A 84 -14.92 11.09 -5.03
N GLY A 85 -15.62 12.06 -5.63
CA GLY A 85 -16.66 12.82 -4.96
C GLY A 85 -16.11 13.56 -3.74
N ASP A 86 -16.56 13.16 -2.55
CA ASP A 86 -16.07 13.66 -1.27
C ASP A 86 -15.01 12.76 -0.60
N GLU A 87 -14.63 11.64 -1.21
CA GLU A 87 -13.51 10.80 -0.76
C GLU A 87 -12.19 11.24 -1.44
N PRO A 88 -11.02 11.06 -0.80
CA PRO A 88 -9.74 11.20 -1.48
C PRO A 88 -9.53 10.07 -2.50
N VAL A 89 -8.61 10.27 -3.45
CA VAL A 89 -8.10 9.19 -4.30
C VAL A 89 -7.46 8.11 -3.42
N ARG A 90 -7.88 6.86 -3.60
CA ARG A 90 -7.42 5.71 -2.81
C ARG A 90 -7.47 4.39 -3.56
N SER A 91 -6.79 3.36 -3.03
CA SER A 91 -7.00 1.98 -3.46
C SER A 91 -8.35 1.43 -2.95
N GLN A 92 -8.76 0.29 -3.51
CA GLN A 92 -10.03 -0.37 -3.16
C GLN A 92 -10.10 -0.84 -1.71
N GLY A 93 -8.94 -1.09 -1.10
CA GLY A 93 -8.83 -1.84 0.14
C GLY A 93 -8.88 -3.36 -0.09
N HIS A 94 -8.00 -4.10 0.56
CA HIS A 94 -7.91 -5.55 0.40
C HIS A 94 -7.21 -6.22 1.59
N VAL A 95 -7.32 -7.55 1.65
CA VAL A 95 -6.44 -8.40 2.44
C VAL A 95 -5.55 -9.18 1.47
N HIS A 96 -4.30 -9.45 1.84
CA HIS A 96 -3.46 -10.33 1.04
C HIS A 96 -3.93 -11.78 1.14
N ARG A 97 -4.05 -12.44 -0.01
CA ARG A 97 -4.29 -13.88 -0.09
C ARG A 97 -3.15 -14.62 0.61
N ILE A 98 -3.48 -15.71 1.31
CA ILE A 98 -2.48 -16.61 1.86
C ILE A 98 -1.60 -17.15 0.74
N SER A 99 -0.30 -16.90 0.84
CA SER A 99 0.69 -17.44 -0.10
C SER A 99 0.85 -18.95 0.09
N GLN A 100 1.01 -19.67 -1.02
CA GLN A 100 1.15 -21.12 -1.01
C GLN A 100 2.51 -21.55 -0.46
N HIS A 101 3.58 -20.78 -0.74
CA HIS A 101 4.93 -21.15 -0.32
C HIS A 101 5.20 -20.88 1.15
N SER A 102 4.60 -19.84 1.73
CA SER A 102 4.79 -19.49 3.14
C SER A 102 3.68 -20.04 4.05
N GLY A 103 2.46 -20.20 3.54
CA GLY A 103 1.27 -20.51 4.34
C GLY A 103 0.73 -19.32 5.15
N TRP A 104 1.22 -18.11 4.88
CA TRP A 104 0.80 -16.87 5.54
C TRP A 104 0.21 -15.89 4.55
N SER A 105 -0.70 -15.03 5.03
CA SER A 105 -1.03 -13.78 4.33
C SER A 105 0.17 -12.84 4.48
N PRO A 106 0.86 -12.45 3.41
CA PRO A 106 2.11 -11.70 3.52
C PRO A 106 1.88 -10.28 4.08
N PRO A 107 2.81 -9.73 4.87
CA PRO A 107 2.84 -8.31 5.21
C PRO A 107 3.23 -7.47 3.97
N GLU A 108 3.16 -6.15 4.11
CA GLU A 108 3.59 -5.21 3.07
C GLU A 108 4.36 -4.04 3.66
N LEU A 109 5.53 -3.72 3.09
CA LEU A 109 6.33 -2.58 3.53
C LEU A 109 6.30 -1.48 2.48
N TYR A 110 5.71 -0.35 2.83
CA TYR A 110 5.61 0.84 2.01
C TYR A 110 6.80 1.78 2.24
N GLU A 111 7.22 2.49 1.21
CA GLU A 111 8.01 3.72 1.30
C GLU A 111 7.35 4.83 0.47
N ILE A 112 7.04 5.94 1.11
CA ILE A 112 6.41 7.08 0.43
C ILE A 112 7.47 7.89 -0.29
N TRP A 113 7.24 8.25 -1.55
CA TRP A 113 8.22 8.93 -2.41
C TRP A 113 7.79 10.34 -2.79
N GLN A 114 6.51 10.54 -3.06
CA GLN A 114 5.93 11.84 -3.39
C GLN A 114 4.58 12.01 -2.70
N GLY A 115 4.30 13.23 -2.22
CA GLY A 115 3.06 13.56 -1.55
C GLY A 115 2.99 12.98 -0.14
N LYS A 116 1.78 12.79 0.36
CA LYS A 116 1.52 12.18 1.67
C LYS A 116 0.48 11.08 1.52
N ALA A 117 0.78 9.92 2.08
CA ALA A 117 -0.13 8.80 2.16
C ALA A 117 -0.76 8.73 3.54
N ILE A 118 -1.99 8.25 3.59
CA ILE A 118 -2.52 7.57 4.76
C ILE A 118 -2.58 6.10 4.40
N ILE A 119 -1.83 5.28 5.14
CA ILE A 119 -1.99 3.82 5.09
C ILE A 119 -3.02 3.46 6.15
N TYR A 120 -4.25 3.21 5.71
CA TYR A 120 -5.30 2.73 6.57
C TYR A 120 -5.18 1.20 6.70
N MET A 121 -5.30 0.69 7.92
CA MET A 121 -5.28 -0.76 8.18
C MET A 121 -6.22 -1.14 9.33
N GLN A 122 -6.81 -2.33 9.24
CA GLN A 122 -7.63 -2.94 10.27
C GLN A 122 -7.31 -4.43 10.42
N GLU A 123 -7.43 -4.96 11.64
CA GLU A 123 -7.09 -6.35 11.94
C GLU A 123 -7.93 -7.35 11.15
N TYR A 124 -9.22 -7.08 11.03
CA TYR A 124 -10.16 -8.02 10.43
C TYR A 124 -11.09 -7.34 9.43
N VAL A 125 -11.41 -8.05 8.35
CA VAL A 125 -12.49 -7.70 7.43
C VAL A 125 -13.76 -8.49 7.77
N ASP A 126 -14.09 -8.51 9.06
CA ASP A 126 -15.26 -9.17 9.64
C ASP A 126 -16.17 -8.17 10.37
N ASP A 127 -17.28 -8.61 10.97
CA ASP A 127 -18.23 -7.77 11.71
C ASP A 127 -17.55 -6.86 12.75
N ASP A 128 -16.55 -7.40 13.46
CA ASP A 128 -15.66 -6.63 14.33
C ASP A 128 -14.35 -6.37 13.59
N PRO A 129 -14.02 -5.11 13.25
CA PRO A 129 -12.78 -4.80 12.53
C PRO A 129 -11.53 -4.88 13.40
N GLY A 130 -11.69 -5.08 14.72
CA GLY A 130 -10.60 -5.01 15.68
C GLY A 130 -10.01 -3.61 15.78
N ARG A 131 -8.69 -3.53 15.93
CA ARG A 131 -7.95 -2.27 15.94
C ARG A 131 -7.87 -1.70 14.52
N CYS A 132 -8.23 -0.43 14.37
CA CYS A 132 -8.08 0.32 13.13
C CYS A 132 -7.06 1.45 13.30
N PHE A 133 -6.15 1.60 12.34
CA PHE A 133 -5.16 2.67 12.29
C PHE A 133 -5.21 3.41 10.96
N ALA A 134 -4.95 4.71 11.02
CA ALA A 134 -4.67 5.56 9.88
C ALA A 134 -3.28 6.17 10.09
N VAL A 135 -2.29 5.62 9.39
CA VAL A 135 -0.88 6.01 9.52
C VAL A 135 -0.57 7.07 8.46
N LEU A 136 -0.39 8.32 8.87
CA LEU A 136 -0.05 9.43 7.99
C LEU A 136 1.46 9.46 7.76
N ALA A 137 1.90 9.22 6.53
CA ALA A 137 3.30 9.15 6.13
C ALA A 137 3.61 10.06 4.93
N GLY A 138 4.76 10.73 4.96
CA GLY A 138 5.31 11.58 3.91
C GLY A 138 6.62 11.02 3.32
N PRO A 139 7.29 11.77 2.43
CA PRO A 139 8.42 11.25 1.67
C PRO A 139 9.57 10.72 2.54
N GLY A 140 10.04 9.51 2.22
CA GLY A 140 11.08 8.78 2.94
C GLY A 140 10.58 7.96 4.13
N GLU A 141 9.35 8.22 4.60
CA GLU A 141 8.76 7.45 5.70
C GLU A 141 8.25 6.09 5.21
N LYS A 142 8.33 5.12 6.12
CA LYS A 142 8.04 3.71 5.86
C LYS A 142 6.88 3.27 6.73
N VAL A 143 5.98 2.46 6.18
CA VAL A 143 4.84 1.91 6.92
C VAL A 143 4.76 0.42 6.68
N LEU A 144 4.71 -0.36 7.74
CA LEU A 144 4.61 -1.82 7.68
C LEU A 144 3.18 -2.26 8.00
N VAL A 145 2.53 -2.90 7.04
CA VAL A 145 1.22 -3.55 7.23
C VAL A 145 1.45 -5.00 7.66
N PRO A 146 0.85 -5.46 8.78
CA PRO A 146 1.05 -6.83 9.26
C PRO A 146 0.39 -7.92 8.40
N PRO A 147 0.81 -9.19 8.56
CA PRO A 147 0.15 -10.34 7.96
C PRO A 147 -1.35 -10.39 8.23
N GLY A 148 -2.18 -10.55 7.18
CA GLY A 148 -3.62 -10.78 7.31
C GLY A 148 -4.48 -9.54 7.54
N TRP A 149 -3.89 -8.34 7.65
CA TRP A 149 -4.65 -7.12 7.91
C TRP A 149 -5.27 -6.56 6.63
N GLY A 150 -6.53 -6.12 6.74
CA GLY A 150 -7.20 -5.40 5.67
C GLY A 150 -6.67 -3.97 5.61
N HIS A 151 -6.25 -3.51 4.44
CA HIS A 151 -5.60 -2.20 4.32
C HIS A 151 -5.91 -1.51 2.99
N ALA A 152 -5.81 -0.18 3.00
CA ALA A 152 -5.95 0.68 1.83
C ALA A 152 -4.95 1.83 1.90
N THR A 153 -4.46 2.23 0.74
CA THR A 153 -3.59 3.41 0.61
C THR A 153 -4.43 4.57 0.11
N ILE A 154 -4.31 5.69 0.80
CA ILE A 154 -5.16 6.87 0.60
C ILE A 154 -4.27 8.08 0.37
N SER A 155 -4.57 8.89 -0.65
CA SER A 155 -3.93 10.20 -0.77
C SER A 155 -4.40 11.10 0.36
N ALA A 156 -3.45 11.65 1.14
CA ALA A 156 -3.77 12.57 2.23
C ALA A 156 -4.09 13.99 1.72
N SER A 157 -3.87 14.27 0.43
CA SER A 157 -4.09 15.56 -0.19
C SER A 157 -4.77 15.40 -1.56
N PRO A 158 -5.84 16.16 -1.85
CA PRO A 158 -6.42 16.18 -3.20
C PRO A 158 -5.56 16.97 -4.20
N ASN A 159 -4.67 17.84 -3.72
CA ASN A 159 -3.91 18.76 -4.57
C ASN A 159 -2.53 18.21 -4.94
N GLU A 160 -2.07 17.19 -4.22
CA GLU A 160 -0.76 16.59 -4.44
C GLU A 160 -0.92 15.15 -4.92
N PRO A 161 -0.15 14.75 -5.94
CA PRO A 161 -0.04 13.35 -6.34
C PRO A 161 0.63 12.54 -5.24
N LEU A 162 0.21 11.29 -5.11
CA LEU A 162 0.85 10.32 -4.23
C LEU A 162 1.63 9.30 -5.09
N THR A 163 2.89 9.08 -4.76
CA THR A 163 3.68 7.97 -5.32
C THR A 163 4.45 7.28 -4.21
N PHE A 164 4.50 5.95 -4.26
CA PHE A 164 5.18 5.11 -3.29
C PHE A 164 5.69 3.82 -3.93
N GLY A 165 6.71 3.24 -3.30
CA GLY A 165 7.16 1.88 -3.55
C GLY A 165 6.69 0.94 -2.43
N ALA A 166 6.55 -0.35 -2.72
CA ALA A 166 6.17 -1.35 -1.74
C ALA A 166 6.87 -2.69 -1.96
N TRP A 167 7.37 -3.30 -0.88
CA TRP A 167 7.81 -4.70 -0.90
C TRP A 167 6.62 -5.63 -0.68
N CYS A 168 6.46 -6.60 -1.58
CA CYS A 168 5.41 -7.61 -1.50
C CYS A 168 5.98 -9.02 -1.72
N ASP A 169 5.20 -10.02 -1.33
CA ASP A 169 5.43 -11.41 -1.72
C ASP A 169 5.22 -11.62 -3.23
N ARG A 170 6.02 -12.48 -3.87
CA ARG A 170 5.95 -12.72 -5.31
C ARG A 170 4.66 -13.44 -5.74
N GLU A 171 4.06 -14.24 -4.87
CA GLU A 171 2.73 -14.84 -5.07
C GLU A 171 1.59 -13.91 -4.64
N TYR A 172 1.83 -12.60 -4.62
CA TYR A 172 0.82 -11.59 -4.27
C TYR A 172 -0.56 -11.92 -4.85
N GLY A 173 -1.55 -11.62 -4.04
CA GLY A 173 -2.94 -11.85 -4.37
C GLY A 173 -3.79 -11.06 -3.41
N PHE A 174 -4.94 -10.63 -3.90
CA PHE A 174 -5.80 -9.70 -3.17
C PHE A 174 -7.16 -10.34 -2.99
N GLU A 175 -7.60 -10.44 -1.74
CA GLU A 175 -8.94 -10.87 -1.37
C GLU A 175 -9.83 -9.64 -1.18
N TYR A 176 -10.70 -9.41 -2.16
CA TYR A 176 -11.60 -8.25 -2.17
C TYR A 176 -13.02 -8.58 -1.68
N GLU A 177 -13.40 -9.86 -1.62
CA GLU A 177 -14.80 -10.27 -1.44
C GLU A 177 -15.38 -9.79 -0.11
N ALA A 178 -14.68 -10.02 1.00
CA ALA A 178 -15.12 -9.61 2.33
C ALA A 178 -15.21 -8.08 2.49
N VAL A 179 -14.27 -7.34 1.87
CA VAL A 179 -14.28 -5.87 1.84
C VAL A 179 -15.47 -5.36 1.03
N ARG A 180 -15.70 -5.91 -0.17
CA ARG A 180 -16.82 -5.54 -1.05
C ARG A 180 -18.18 -5.87 -0.43
N ALA A 181 -18.30 -7.02 0.24
CA ALA A 181 -19.52 -7.41 0.95
C ALA A 181 -19.92 -6.40 2.04
N ARG A 182 -18.94 -5.70 2.61
CA ARG A 182 -19.12 -4.64 3.64
C ARG A 182 -19.04 -3.23 3.06
N LYS A 183 -19.03 -3.10 1.72
CA LYS A 183 -18.92 -1.85 0.96
C LYS A 183 -17.65 -1.02 1.25
N GLY A 184 -16.59 -1.69 1.70
CA GLY A 184 -15.33 -1.04 2.06
C GLY A 184 -14.82 -1.45 3.44
N LEU A 185 -13.86 -0.68 3.94
CA LEU A 185 -13.27 -0.85 5.26
C LEU A 185 -14.10 -0.14 6.34
N ALA A 186 -13.73 -0.29 7.62
CA ALA A 186 -14.53 0.16 8.75
C ALA A 186 -14.66 1.69 8.88
N TRP A 187 -13.81 2.46 8.19
CA TRP A 187 -13.86 3.91 8.17
C TRP A 187 -13.65 4.45 6.75
N TYR A 188 -14.57 5.31 6.31
CA TYR A 188 -14.45 6.03 5.05
C TYR A 188 -13.68 7.33 5.27
N PRO A 189 -12.63 7.59 4.48
CA PRO A 189 -11.96 8.89 4.48
C PRO A 189 -12.79 9.90 3.67
N LEU A 190 -13.03 11.08 4.22
CA LEU A 190 -13.72 12.18 3.55
C LEU A 190 -12.84 13.41 3.53
N VAL A 191 -12.86 14.15 2.43
CA VAL A 191 -12.14 15.41 2.26
C VAL A 191 -12.99 16.54 2.83
N GLN A 192 -12.46 17.21 3.85
CA GLN A 192 -13.03 18.45 4.39
C GLN A 192 -11.97 19.56 4.33
N GLY A 193 -12.09 20.43 3.33
CA GLY A 193 -11.04 21.40 3.00
C GLY A 193 -9.77 20.68 2.56
N ASN A 194 -8.67 20.88 3.28
CA ASN A 194 -7.38 20.23 3.03
C ASN A 194 -7.08 19.08 3.99
N HIS A 195 -8.08 18.58 4.70
CA HIS A 195 -7.93 17.54 5.71
C HIS A 195 -8.80 16.33 5.41
N ILE A 196 -8.38 15.17 5.91
CA ILE A 196 -9.19 13.96 5.92
C ILE A 196 -9.92 13.87 7.27
N VAL A 197 -11.23 13.72 7.20
CA VAL A 197 -12.09 13.34 8.33
C VAL A 197 -12.65 11.94 8.09
N TRP A 198 -13.04 11.26 9.16
CA TRP A 198 -13.42 9.85 9.09
C TRP A 198 -14.88 9.65 9.42
N GLN A 199 -15.58 8.93 8.55
CA GLN A 199 -16.93 8.47 8.79
C GLN A 199 -16.92 6.96 9.04
N HIS A 200 -17.54 6.53 10.15
CA HIS A 200 -17.70 5.10 10.43
C HIS A 200 -18.55 4.42 9.37
N ASN A 201 -18.12 3.23 8.95
CA ASN A 201 -18.88 2.36 8.07
C ASN A 201 -19.85 1.50 8.89
N GLY A 202 -21.15 1.77 8.76
CA GLY A 202 -22.21 1.08 9.50
C GLY A 202 -22.33 -0.44 9.24
N HIS A 203 -21.57 -0.99 8.28
CA HIS A 203 -21.43 -2.44 8.06
C HIS A 203 -20.50 -3.13 9.07
N TYR A 204 -19.82 -2.38 9.93
CA TYR A 204 -18.96 -2.89 11.00
C TYR A 204 -19.52 -2.48 12.37
N ARG A 205 -19.19 -3.24 13.41
CA ARG A 205 -19.45 -2.82 14.79
C ARG A 205 -18.75 -1.49 15.09
N PRO A 206 -19.33 -0.63 15.95
CA PRO A 206 -18.67 0.61 16.36
C PRO A 206 -17.31 0.32 17.00
N GLY A 207 -16.27 1.03 16.56
CA GLY A 207 -14.90 0.90 17.05
C GLY A 207 -14.22 2.25 17.20
N ARG A 208 -12.90 2.24 17.37
CA ARG A 208 -12.09 3.46 17.37
C ARG A 208 -11.05 3.39 16.26
N LEU A 209 -10.92 4.47 15.52
CA LEU A 209 -9.80 4.71 14.63
C LEU A 209 -8.71 5.47 15.37
N GLN A 210 -7.47 4.97 15.29
CA GLN A 210 -6.30 5.68 15.79
C GLN A 210 -5.57 6.34 14.62
N MET A 211 -5.46 7.66 14.65
CA MET A 211 -4.63 8.41 13.71
C MET A 211 -3.24 8.58 14.30
N ILE A 212 -2.22 8.07 13.61
CA ILE A 212 -0.84 8.07 14.09
C ILE A 212 0.14 8.44 12.97
N THR A 213 1.38 8.71 13.33
CA THR A 213 2.52 8.80 12.42
C THR A 213 3.31 7.48 12.46
N PRO A 214 4.04 7.11 11.40
CA PRO A 214 4.85 5.90 11.40
C PRO A 214 5.92 5.95 12.48
N ARG A 215 6.27 4.79 13.02
CA ARG A 215 7.47 4.59 13.85
C ARG A 215 8.57 3.89 13.04
N GLY A 216 9.78 3.89 13.58
CA GLY A 216 10.84 2.99 13.10
C GLY A 216 10.53 1.53 13.44
N TYR A 217 11.00 0.62 12.59
CA TYR A 217 10.86 -0.84 12.76
C TYR A 217 12.24 -1.54 12.87
N PRO A 218 13.11 -1.14 13.81
CA PRO A 218 14.45 -1.72 13.95
C PRO A 218 14.42 -3.23 14.27
N GLU A 219 13.34 -3.72 14.88
CA GLU A 219 13.13 -5.15 15.15
C GLU A 219 12.98 -5.98 13.87
N PHE A 220 12.55 -5.36 12.76
CA PHE A 220 12.55 -5.96 11.41
C PHE A 220 13.82 -5.64 10.62
N GLY A 221 14.80 -4.98 11.25
CA GLY A 221 16.01 -4.50 10.59
C GLY A 221 15.77 -3.34 9.62
N ILE A 222 14.63 -2.66 9.66
CA ILE A 222 14.35 -1.53 8.76
C ILE A 222 15.08 -0.28 9.26
N THR A 223 15.76 0.41 8.35
CA THR A 223 16.45 1.69 8.61
C THR A 223 15.80 2.84 7.82
N ASP A 224 16.30 4.06 8.01
CA ASP A 224 15.80 5.26 7.29
C ASP A 224 16.21 5.30 5.81
N ALA A 225 17.21 4.53 5.40
CA ALA A 225 17.68 4.49 4.00
C ALA A 225 16.56 4.04 3.02
N PRO A 226 16.65 4.38 1.72
CA PRO A 226 15.67 3.93 0.72
C PRO A 226 15.44 2.42 0.77
N VAL A 227 14.19 1.95 0.73
CA VAL A 227 13.91 0.51 0.97
C VAL A 227 14.50 -0.38 -0.13
N TYR A 228 14.65 0.12 -1.35
CA TYR A 228 15.31 -0.62 -2.41
C TYR A 228 16.83 -0.71 -2.19
N GLN A 229 17.46 0.38 -1.71
CA GLN A 229 18.89 0.36 -1.36
C GLN A 229 19.17 -0.64 -0.23
N GLN A 230 18.30 -0.69 0.79
CA GLN A 230 18.42 -1.65 1.88
C GLN A 230 18.39 -3.11 1.41
N PHE A 231 17.71 -3.40 0.28
CA PHE A 231 17.70 -4.73 -0.33
C PHE A 231 19.01 -5.01 -1.05
N ILE A 232 19.54 -4.03 -1.79
CA ILE A 232 20.86 -4.15 -2.44
C ILE A 232 21.95 -4.43 -1.40
N ASP A 233 21.90 -3.72 -0.27
CA ASP A 233 22.89 -3.84 0.80
C ASP A 233 22.80 -5.18 1.53
N ASP A 234 21.58 -5.67 1.79
CA ASP A 234 21.31 -6.96 2.40
C ASP A 234 19.95 -7.54 1.94
N PRO A 235 19.94 -8.41 0.92
CA PRO A 235 18.72 -9.01 0.41
C PRO A 235 17.95 -9.85 1.45
N ALA A 236 18.64 -10.36 2.49
CA ALA A 236 18.00 -11.16 3.53
C ALA A 236 17.14 -10.32 4.48
N ARG A 237 17.39 -9.01 4.55
CA ARG A 237 16.66 -8.06 5.41
C ARG A 237 15.15 -8.11 5.20
N PHE A 238 14.70 -8.20 3.95
CA PHE A 238 13.28 -8.21 3.62
C PHE A 238 12.68 -9.61 3.47
N GLN A 239 13.43 -10.66 3.84
CA GLN A 239 12.93 -12.02 3.74
C GLN A 239 11.67 -12.25 4.58
N PHE A 240 11.43 -11.47 5.64
CA PHE A 240 10.21 -11.55 6.44
C PHE A 240 8.94 -11.17 5.66
N ILE A 241 9.06 -10.47 4.53
CA ILE A 241 7.91 -10.13 3.68
C ILE A 241 7.33 -11.39 3.03
N SER A 242 8.17 -12.27 2.49
CA SER A 242 7.71 -13.53 1.90
C SER A 242 7.75 -14.71 2.87
N ARG A 243 8.46 -14.58 3.99
CA ARG A 243 8.56 -15.60 5.05
C ARG A 243 8.26 -14.99 6.42
N PRO A 244 7.02 -14.50 6.65
CA PRO A 244 6.65 -13.86 7.92
C PRO A 244 6.72 -14.83 9.11
N ASP A 245 6.69 -16.13 8.86
CA ASP A 245 6.91 -17.20 9.85
C ASP A 245 8.26 -17.09 10.56
N LYS A 246 9.28 -16.51 9.91
CA LYS A 246 10.63 -16.37 10.49
C LYS A 246 10.72 -15.34 11.61
N VAL A 247 9.71 -14.48 11.74
CA VAL A 247 9.62 -13.42 12.74
C VAL A 247 8.22 -13.40 13.37
N ALA A 248 7.60 -14.59 13.49
CA ALA A 248 6.22 -14.75 13.91
C ALA A 248 5.90 -14.01 15.23
N GLU A 249 6.85 -14.03 16.16
CA GLU A 249 6.77 -13.38 17.45
C GLU A 249 6.68 -11.85 17.37
N LEU A 250 7.25 -11.22 16.34
CA LEU A 250 7.23 -9.76 16.16
C LEU A 250 5.84 -9.24 15.72
N TRP A 251 5.02 -10.10 15.12
CA TRP A 251 3.66 -9.74 14.72
C TRP A 251 2.68 -9.73 15.90
N ASN A 252 3.02 -10.40 16.99
CA ASN A 252 2.18 -10.44 18.18
C ASN A 252 2.03 -9.03 18.78
N ASN A 253 0.79 -8.57 18.91
CA ASN A 253 0.46 -7.22 19.39
C ASN A 253 1.14 -6.10 18.59
N PHE A 254 1.43 -6.33 17.30
CA PHE A 254 2.04 -5.32 16.43
C PHE A 254 1.31 -3.99 16.53
N HIS A 255 2.09 -2.91 16.58
CA HIS A 255 1.62 -1.53 16.51
C HIS A 255 2.37 -0.84 15.36
N PRO A 256 1.64 -0.25 14.39
CA PRO A 256 2.24 0.40 13.23
C PRO A 256 2.99 1.70 13.58
#